data_AF-A0A970PW99-F1
#
_entry.id   AF-A0A970PW99-F1
#
_cell.length_a   1.000
_cell.length_b   1.000
_cell.length_c   1.000
_cell.angle_alpha   90.00
_cell.angle_beta   90.00
_cell.angle_gamma   90.00
#
_symmetry.space_group_name_H-M   'P 1'
#
loop_
_entity.id
_entity.type
_entity.pdbx_description
1 polymer ?
#
loop_
_entity_poly.entity_id
_entity_poly.type
_entity_poly.pdbx_seq_one_letter_code
_entity_poly.pdbx_strand_id
1 'polypeptide(L)'
;MKKNNLYEELLELLKEQGNGYFDSDGRPLKQKIIEEALKLEPKVIKAVLKNDKLKKHFTVDVSCITVFDKVKFQRFVSNKMYLSDSYTQFLNKMGLVDPHGELLSKKNDVVLVWPYKDCVLQGGQTKEDDKRNEIFYNEILAYDEITRLCKAKAFCNFKYIDKDGEKNFKSFPKKPIIENNFIIKGNNLLALHSLEKVYKGKIKLIYIDPPYNT
;
A
#
# COMPACT_ATOMS: atom_id res chain seq x y z
N MET A 1 -1.43 -43.97 18.58
CA MET A 1 -0.48 -43.23 19.44
C MET A 1 -0.78 -41.74 19.31
N LYS A 2 -1.28 -41.06 20.37
CA LYS A 2 -1.45 -39.60 20.34
C LYS A 2 -0.06 -38.97 20.23
N LYS A 3 0.25 -38.34 19.10
CA LYS A 3 1.44 -37.49 18.99
C LYS A 3 1.16 -36.26 19.86
N ASN A 4 1.68 -36.23 21.09
CA ASN A 4 1.62 -35.04 21.93
C ASN A 4 2.23 -33.87 21.16
N ASN A 5 1.40 -32.89 20.84
CA ASN A 5 1.83 -31.66 20.20
C ASN A 5 2.50 -30.78 21.28
N LEU A 6 3.60 -30.11 20.93
CA LEU A 6 4.31 -29.18 21.83
C LEU A 6 3.35 -28.10 22.41
N TYR A 7 2.30 -27.78 21.66
CA TYR A 7 1.24 -26.87 22.08
C TYR A 7 0.35 -27.46 23.19
N GLU A 8 0.00 -28.75 23.10
CA GLU A 8 -0.77 -29.43 24.15
C GLU A 8 0.04 -29.54 25.44
N GLU A 9 1.33 -29.88 25.34
CA GLU A 9 2.25 -29.91 26.49
C GLU A 9 2.34 -28.52 27.16
N LEU A 10 2.41 -27.44 26.38
CA LEU A 10 2.37 -26.07 26.93
C LEU A 10 1.06 -25.79 27.66
N LEU A 11 -0.09 -26.16 27.08
CA LEU A 11 -1.39 -25.94 27.70
C LEU A 11 -1.57 -26.72 29.00
N GLU A 12 -1.10 -27.98 29.05
CA GLU A 12 -1.12 -28.78 30.28
C GLU A 12 -0.29 -28.11 31.39
N LEU A 13 0.91 -27.64 31.08
CA LEU A 13 1.76 -26.94 32.05
C LEU A 13 1.17 -25.61 32.51
N LEU A 14 0.48 -24.88 31.63
CA LEU A 14 -0.21 -23.65 32.01
C LEU A 14 -1.43 -23.92 32.91
N LYS A 15 -2.12 -25.06 32.77
CA LYS A 15 -3.19 -25.46 33.69
C LYS A 15 -2.67 -25.69 35.10
N GLU A 16 -1.48 -26.30 35.24
CA GLU A 16 -0.83 -26.49 36.54
C GLU A 16 -0.47 -25.16 37.24
N GLN A 17 -0.26 -24.08 36.48
CA GLN A 17 0.04 -22.75 37.03
C GLN A 17 -1.21 -21.92 37.38
N GLY A 18 -2.42 -22.48 37.14
CA GLY A 18 -3.71 -21.92 37.55
C GLY A 18 -4.68 -21.66 36.38
N ASN A 19 -5.98 -21.56 36.70
CA ASN A 19 -7.07 -21.40 35.71
C ASN A 19 -7.10 -20.02 35.01
N GLY A 20 -6.16 -19.12 35.30
CA GLY A 20 -6.15 -17.76 34.74
C GLY A 20 -5.97 -17.70 33.23
N TYR A 21 -5.46 -18.75 32.59
CA TYR A 21 -5.17 -18.80 31.15
C TYR A 21 -6.26 -19.50 30.32
N PHE A 22 -7.35 -19.94 30.95
CA PHE A 22 -8.44 -20.67 30.31
C PHE A 22 -9.78 -19.98 30.59
N ASP A 23 -10.71 -20.05 29.64
CA ASP A 23 -12.10 -19.61 29.86
C ASP A 23 -12.90 -20.62 30.69
N SER A 24 -14.16 -20.31 30.97
CA SER A 24 -15.09 -21.19 31.70
C SER A 24 -15.32 -22.55 31.01
N ASP A 25 -15.06 -22.64 29.71
CA ASP A 25 -15.22 -23.85 28.89
C ASP A 25 -13.89 -24.62 28.72
N GLY A 26 -12.82 -24.19 29.38
CA GLY A 26 -11.49 -24.81 29.30
C GLY A 26 -10.73 -24.49 28.00
N ARG A 27 -11.15 -23.51 27.22
CA ARG A 27 -10.44 -23.03 26.02
C ARG A 27 -9.35 -22.04 26.42
N PRO A 28 -8.17 -22.10 25.78
CA PRO A 28 -7.05 -21.23 26.12
C PRO A 28 -7.30 -19.78 25.68
N LEU A 29 -7.11 -18.85 26.61
CA LEU A 29 -7.12 -17.40 26.37
C LEU A 29 -5.78 -16.98 25.74
N LYS A 30 -5.63 -17.27 24.44
CA LYS A 30 -4.37 -17.02 23.69
C LYS A 30 -3.81 -15.62 23.89
N GLN A 31 -4.67 -14.61 23.85
CA GLN A 31 -4.27 -13.21 23.98
C GLN A 31 -3.66 -12.91 25.34
N LYS A 32 -4.26 -13.46 26.41
CA LYS A 32 -3.72 -13.34 27.77
C LYS A 32 -2.38 -14.06 27.92
N ILE A 33 -2.24 -15.27 27.36
CA ILE A 33 -0.96 -16.01 27.37
C ILE A 33 0.13 -15.22 26.64
N ILE A 34 -0.20 -14.60 25.50
CA ILE A 34 0.74 -13.76 24.73
C ILE A 34 1.13 -12.51 25.53
N GLU A 35 0.17 -11.81 26.12
CA GLU A 35 0.42 -10.60 26.91
C GLU A 35 1.31 -10.90 28.13
N GLU A 36 1.03 -11.98 28.86
CA GLU A 36 1.82 -12.38 30.02
C GLU A 36 3.23 -12.85 29.62
N ALA A 37 3.37 -13.54 28.48
CA ALA A 37 4.68 -13.89 27.93
C ALA A 37 5.51 -12.66 27.52
N LEU A 38 4.87 -11.63 26.95
CA LEU A 38 5.51 -10.37 26.58
C LEU A 38 5.93 -9.56 27.81
N LYS A 39 5.16 -9.63 28.90
CA LYS A 39 5.48 -9.04 30.20
C LYS A 39 6.52 -9.83 31.00
N LEU A 40 6.97 -10.98 30.49
CA LEU A 40 7.89 -11.88 31.18
C LEU A 40 7.34 -12.39 32.53
N GLU A 41 6.04 -12.66 32.59
CA GLU A 41 5.40 -13.17 33.80
C GLU A 41 6.07 -14.46 34.29
N PRO A 42 6.52 -14.54 35.56
CA PRO A 42 7.27 -15.68 36.07
C PRO A 42 6.55 -17.02 35.92
N LYS A 43 5.21 -17.03 35.94
CA LYS A 43 4.39 -18.23 35.79
C LYS A 43 4.52 -18.85 34.40
N VAL A 44 4.45 -18.03 33.34
CA VAL A 44 4.59 -18.48 31.95
C VAL A 44 6.01 -18.96 31.69
N ILE A 45 7.02 -18.22 32.16
CA ILE A 45 8.42 -18.60 31.98
C ILE A 45 8.74 -19.90 32.72
N LYS A 46 8.26 -20.07 33.97
CA LYS A 46 8.44 -21.34 34.70
C LYS A 46 7.80 -22.52 33.98
N ALA A 47 6.61 -22.34 33.39
CA ALA A 47 5.97 -23.39 32.60
C ALA A 47 6.83 -23.79 31.39
N VAL A 48 7.39 -22.83 30.67
CA VAL A 48 8.29 -23.08 29.53
C VAL A 48 9.59 -23.77 29.97
N LEU A 49 10.19 -23.33 31.09
CA LEU A 49 11.45 -23.88 31.59
C LEU A 49 11.31 -25.28 32.23
N LYS A 50 10.11 -25.67 32.68
CA LYS A 50 9.83 -26.96 33.30
C LYS A 50 9.90 -28.13 32.31
N ASN A 51 9.68 -27.88 31.02
CA ASN A 51 9.72 -28.90 29.97
C ASN A 51 10.94 -28.68 29.07
N ASP A 52 11.80 -29.70 28.97
CA ASP A 52 13.05 -29.64 28.20
C ASP A 52 12.84 -29.33 26.71
N LYS A 53 11.73 -29.77 26.12
CA LYS A 53 11.40 -29.46 24.71
C LYS A 53 11.05 -27.98 24.56
N LEU A 54 10.18 -27.46 25.43
CA LEU A 54 9.78 -26.05 25.42
C LEU A 54 10.97 -25.14 25.69
N LYS A 55 11.81 -25.48 26.68
CA LYS A 55 13.05 -24.78 26.99
C LYS A 55 13.94 -24.70 25.75
N LYS A 56 14.33 -25.84 25.17
CA LYS A 56 15.18 -25.86 23.95
C LYS A 56 14.62 -25.06 22.78
N HIS A 57 13.30 -25.01 22.63
CA HIS A 57 12.68 -24.30 21.50
C HIS A 57 12.51 -22.79 21.73
N PHE A 58 12.19 -22.36 22.94
CA PHE A 58 11.82 -20.99 23.28
C PHE A 58 12.88 -20.24 24.09
N THR A 59 14.06 -20.81 24.27
CA THR A 59 15.19 -20.13 24.89
C THR A 59 16.42 -20.11 24.01
N VAL A 60 17.27 -19.10 24.20
CA VAL A 60 18.58 -18.95 23.58
C VAL A 60 19.61 -18.81 24.70
N ASP A 61 20.68 -19.60 24.66
CA ASP A 61 21.77 -19.46 25.63
C ASP A 61 22.74 -18.37 25.14
N VAL A 62 22.92 -17.35 25.98
CA VAL A 62 23.85 -16.24 25.74
C VAL A 62 24.81 -16.19 26.91
N SER A 63 26.10 -16.49 26.67
CA SER A 63 27.15 -16.46 27.69
C SER A 63 26.78 -17.21 28.99
N CYS A 64 26.27 -18.44 28.85
CA CYS A 64 25.82 -19.31 29.95
C CYS A 64 24.52 -18.86 30.67
N ILE A 65 23.82 -17.85 30.16
CA ILE A 65 22.52 -17.40 30.65
C ILE A 65 21.44 -17.80 29.64
N THR A 66 20.42 -18.53 30.11
CA THR A 66 19.26 -18.91 29.29
C THR A 66 18.30 -17.73 29.18
N VAL A 67 18.15 -17.19 27.98
CA VAL A 67 17.27 -16.05 27.67
C VAL A 67 15.99 -16.54 26.98
N PHE A 68 14.82 -16.09 27.44
CA PHE A 68 13.54 -16.45 26.83
C PHE A 68 13.26 -15.63 25.56
N ASP A 69 13.02 -16.33 24.44
CA ASP A 69 12.66 -15.73 23.15
C ASP A 69 11.14 -15.46 23.08
N LYS A 70 10.76 -14.30 23.62
CA LYS A 70 9.36 -13.84 23.64
C LYS A 70 8.74 -13.71 22.25
N VAL A 71 9.53 -13.39 21.22
CA VAL A 71 9.03 -13.18 19.85
C VAL A 71 8.66 -14.52 19.23
N LYS A 72 9.53 -15.53 19.38
CA LYS A 72 9.29 -16.89 18.91
C LYS A 72 8.13 -17.55 19.67
N PHE A 73 8.04 -17.33 20.98
CA PHE A 73 6.92 -17.82 21.78
C PHE A 73 5.59 -17.17 21.38
N GLN A 74 5.56 -15.85 21.18
CA GLN A 74 4.37 -15.15 20.69
C GLN A 74 3.91 -15.71 19.35
N ARG A 75 4.82 -15.89 18.39
CA ARG A 75 4.50 -16.49 17.08
C ARG A 75 3.90 -17.89 17.24
N PHE A 76 4.45 -18.69 18.16
CA PHE A 76 3.96 -20.03 18.44
C PHE A 76 2.52 -20.03 18.98
N VAL A 77 2.20 -19.21 19.97
CA VAL A 77 0.85 -19.16 20.58
C VAL A 77 -0.18 -18.50 19.65
N SER A 78 0.24 -17.46 18.90
CA SER A 78 -0.62 -16.73 17.96
C SER A 78 -1.02 -17.57 16.76
N ASN A 79 -0.18 -18.52 16.33
CA ASN A 79 -0.47 -19.26 15.11
C ASN A 79 -1.70 -20.16 15.31
N LYS A 80 -2.75 -19.91 14.51
CA LYS A 80 -4.00 -20.71 14.52
C LYS A 80 -3.78 -22.15 14.02
N MET A 81 -2.60 -22.45 13.46
CA MET A 81 -2.28 -23.69 12.74
C MET A 81 -1.77 -24.86 13.59
N TYR A 82 -1.45 -24.70 14.87
CA TYR A 82 -1.05 -25.84 15.72
C TYR A 82 -2.22 -26.74 16.18
N LEU A 83 -3.28 -26.84 15.37
CA LEU A 83 -4.17 -27.99 15.41
C LEU A 83 -3.40 -29.20 14.88
N SER A 84 -3.76 -30.41 15.31
CA SER A 84 -3.03 -31.67 15.10
C SER A 84 -2.63 -32.01 13.66
N ASP A 85 -3.18 -31.31 12.67
CA ASP A 85 -3.14 -31.69 11.25
C ASP A 85 -2.40 -30.67 10.35
N SER A 86 -1.67 -29.68 10.88
CA SER A 86 -0.95 -28.70 10.04
C SER A 86 0.58 -28.72 10.23
N TYR A 87 1.30 -28.98 9.13
CA TYR A 87 2.76 -29.10 9.09
C TYR A 87 3.50 -27.82 8.65
N THR A 88 2.78 -26.75 8.26
CA THR A 88 3.39 -25.53 7.73
C THR A 88 2.84 -24.28 8.43
N GLN A 89 3.71 -23.29 8.64
CA GLN A 89 3.33 -21.96 9.14
C GLN A 89 2.68 -21.07 8.06
N PHE A 90 2.77 -21.47 6.79
CA PHE A 90 2.29 -20.69 5.66
C PHE A 90 0.82 -21.00 5.37
N LEU A 91 0.02 -19.96 5.16
CA LEU A 91 -1.35 -20.09 4.69
C LEU A 91 -1.36 -20.82 3.33
N ASN A 92 -2.42 -21.58 3.06
CA ASN A 92 -2.63 -22.22 1.74
C ASN A 92 -3.08 -21.19 0.67
N LYS A 93 -2.35 -20.08 0.58
CA LYS A 93 -2.53 -18.98 -0.37
C LYS A 93 -1.15 -18.40 -0.68
N MET A 94 -0.80 -18.33 -1.97
CA MET A 94 0.40 -17.62 -2.41
C MET A 94 0.17 -16.11 -2.28
N GLY A 95 1.19 -15.37 -1.84
CA GLY A 95 1.11 -13.92 -1.72
C GLY A 95 2.34 -13.30 -1.06
N LEU A 96 2.42 -11.98 -1.14
CA LEU A 96 3.41 -11.19 -0.40
C LEU A 96 2.98 -11.08 1.06
N VAL A 97 3.92 -11.28 1.98
CA VAL A 97 3.73 -11.14 3.43
C VAL A 97 4.60 -10.02 3.96
N ASP A 98 4.16 -9.41 5.05
CA ASP A 98 5.00 -8.49 5.82
C ASP A 98 6.03 -9.25 6.69
N PRO A 99 6.97 -8.56 7.36
CA PRO A 99 7.93 -9.19 8.28
C PRO A 99 7.32 -9.95 9.47
N HIS A 100 6.02 -9.79 9.72
CA HIS A 100 5.27 -10.47 10.77
C HIS A 100 4.54 -11.73 10.26
N GLY A 101 4.58 -11.98 8.94
CA GLY A 101 3.96 -13.15 8.30
C GLY A 101 2.50 -12.96 7.88
N GLU A 102 2.00 -11.73 7.91
CA GLU A 102 0.64 -11.41 7.47
C GLU A 102 0.60 -11.10 5.97
N LEU A 103 -0.34 -11.72 5.24
CA LEU A 103 -0.53 -11.44 3.81
C LEU A 103 -0.92 -9.97 3.59
N LEU A 104 -0.23 -9.30 2.66
CA LEU A 104 -0.55 -7.92 2.26
C LEU A 104 -1.99 -7.79 1.74
N SER A 105 -2.56 -8.84 1.14
CA SER A 105 -3.96 -8.84 0.69
C SER A 105 -5.00 -8.77 1.81
N LYS A 106 -4.60 -8.97 3.07
CA LYS A 106 -5.45 -8.76 4.25
C LYS A 106 -5.33 -7.35 4.82
N LYS A 107 -4.37 -6.56 4.34
CA LYS A 107 -4.17 -5.18 4.78
C LYS A 107 -4.85 -4.23 3.80
N ASN A 108 -5.58 -3.26 4.35
CA ASN A 108 -6.18 -2.20 3.55
C ASN A 108 -5.17 -1.07 3.25
N ASP A 109 -4.10 -0.98 4.04
CA ASP A 109 -3.14 0.13 3.99
C ASP A 109 -1.82 -0.30 3.34
N VAL A 110 -1.89 -0.77 2.08
CA VAL A 110 -0.70 -1.11 1.30
C VAL A 110 -0.55 -0.09 0.16
N VAL A 111 0.56 0.62 0.17
CA VAL A 111 0.88 1.63 -0.83
C VAL A 111 2.11 1.19 -1.59
N LEU A 112 2.00 1.05 -2.91
CA LEU A 112 3.17 0.88 -3.76
C LEU A 112 3.94 2.21 -3.81
N VAL A 113 5.22 2.17 -3.48
CA VAL A 113 6.13 3.33 -3.53
C VAL A 113 7.01 3.21 -4.76
N TRP A 114 7.10 4.27 -5.54
CA TRP A 114 8.05 4.41 -6.66
C TRP A 114 8.64 5.81 -6.66
N PRO A 115 9.82 6.03 -7.28
CA PRO A 115 10.45 7.34 -7.32
C PRO A 115 9.53 8.42 -7.91
N TYR A 116 9.55 9.62 -7.32
CA TYR A 116 8.77 10.78 -7.77
C TYR A 116 7.25 10.55 -7.85
N LYS A 117 6.72 9.60 -7.07
CA LYS A 117 5.28 9.30 -6.99
C LYS A 117 4.42 10.51 -6.62
N ASP A 118 5.01 11.43 -5.87
CA ASP A 118 4.43 12.65 -5.34
C ASP A 118 4.84 13.90 -6.15
N CYS A 119 5.16 13.74 -7.43
CA CYS A 119 5.61 14.83 -8.29
C CYS A 119 4.83 14.91 -9.61
N VAL A 120 4.68 16.14 -10.11
CA VAL A 120 4.21 16.46 -11.47
C VAL A 120 5.41 16.80 -12.34
N LEU A 121 5.60 16.06 -13.43
CA LEU A 121 6.68 16.33 -14.39
C LEU A 121 6.34 17.53 -15.29
N GLN A 122 7.23 18.52 -15.32
CA GLN A 122 7.17 19.60 -16.29
C GLN A 122 7.76 19.13 -17.63
N GLY A 123 6.89 18.57 -18.48
CA GLY A 123 7.22 18.31 -19.88
C GLY A 123 7.39 19.62 -20.66
N GLY A 124 8.37 19.66 -21.56
CA GLY A 124 8.53 20.79 -22.48
C GLY A 124 9.66 20.59 -23.47
N GLN A 125 9.85 19.34 -23.89
CA GLN A 125 10.73 18.99 -24.98
C GLN A 125 9.99 19.28 -26.29
N THR A 126 10.65 19.98 -27.22
CA THR A 126 10.04 20.33 -28.53
C THR A 126 10.56 19.48 -29.68
N LYS A 127 11.72 18.83 -29.48
CA LYS A 127 12.38 17.94 -30.43
C LYS A 127 12.95 16.74 -29.70
N GLU A 128 13.06 15.59 -30.36
CA GLU A 128 13.58 14.35 -29.74
C GLU A 128 15.01 14.51 -29.19
N ASP A 129 15.84 15.34 -29.82
CA ASP A 129 17.24 15.55 -29.39
C ASP A 129 17.43 16.60 -28.28
N ASP A 130 16.35 17.26 -27.81
CA ASP A 130 16.44 18.31 -26.79
C ASP A 130 16.78 17.71 -25.40
N LYS A 131 18.06 17.76 -25.03
CA LYS A 131 18.50 17.42 -23.67
C LYS A 131 18.25 18.60 -22.73
N ARG A 132 17.29 18.44 -21.82
CA ARG A 132 16.96 19.42 -20.77
C ARG A 132 16.97 18.78 -19.40
N ASN A 133 17.22 19.59 -18.38
CA ASN A 133 16.96 19.17 -17.01
C ASN A 133 15.44 19.02 -16.81
N GLU A 134 15.00 17.82 -16.50
CA GLU A 134 13.62 17.54 -16.12
C GLU A 134 13.33 18.17 -14.76
N ILE A 135 12.21 18.87 -14.67
CA ILE A 135 11.76 19.52 -13.44
C ILE A 135 10.55 18.75 -12.94
N PHE A 136 10.68 18.18 -11.76
CA PHE A 136 9.61 17.50 -11.05
C PHE A 136 9.09 18.41 -9.94
N TYR A 137 7.85 18.87 -10.09
CA TYR A 137 7.17 19.66 -9.07
C TYR A 137 6.61 18.74 -8.01
N ASN A 138 7.20 18.73 -6.82
CA ASN A 138 6.64 18.00 -5.68
C ASN A 138 5.27 18.58 -5.30
N GLU A 139 4.28 17.72 -5.07
CA GLU A 139 2.89 18.12 -4.79
C GLU A 139 2.75 19.01 -3.56
N ILE A 140 3.60 18.80 -2.54
CA ILE A 140 3.56 19.56 -1.28
C ILE A 140 4.41 20.84 -1.42
N LEU A 141 5.66 20.72 -1.87
CA LEU A 141 6.59 21.85 -1.89
C LEU A 141 6.28 22.86 -3.00
N ALA A 142 5.78 22.40 -4.14
CA ALA A 142 5.43 23.23 -5.29
C ALA A 142 3.90 23.41 -5.43
N TYR A 143 3.18 23.34 -4.30
CA TYR A 143 1.72 23.44 -4.26
C TYR A 143 1.19 24.68 -5.00
N ASP A 144 1.81 25.84 -4.84
CA ASP A 144 1.36 27.10 -5.46
C ASP A 144 1.48 27.07 -6.99
N GLU A 145 2.58 26.52 -7.52
CA GLU A 145 2.80 26.37 -8.96
C GLU A 145 1.79 25.41 -9.58
N ILE A 146 1.61 24.22 -8.98
CA ILE A 146 0.64 23.23 -9.43
C ILE A 146 -0.78 23.81 -9.37
N THR A 147 -1.12 24.47 -8.27
CA THR A 147 -2.41 25.14 -8.10
C THR A 147 -2.61 26.22 -9.16
N ARG A 148 -1.60 27.04 -9.46
CA ARG A 148 -1.67 28.06 -10.51
C ARG A 148 -1.89 27.44 -11.89
N LEU A 149 -1.20 26.35 -12.22
CA LEU A 149 -1.39 25.62 -13.46
C LEU A 149 -2.84 25.09 -13.57
N CYS A 150 -3.34 24.47 -12.49
CA CYS A 150 -4.68 23.87 -12.42
C CYS A 150 -5.81 24.86 -12.07
N LYS A 151 -5.55 26.16 -11.92
CA LYS A 151 -6.62 27.16 -11.78
C LYS A 151 -7.46 27.24 -13.07
N ALA A 152 -8.74 27.60 -12.94
CA ALA A 152 -9.61 27.80 -14.10
C ALA A 152 -8.99 28.78 -15.11
N LYS A 153 -9.01 28.42 -16.40
CA LYS A 153 -8.54 29.26 -17.50
C LYS A 153 -9.69 29.56 -18.46
N ALA A 154 -9.60 30.69 -19.15
CA ALA A 154 -10.50 31.07 -20.23
C ALA A 154 -9.75 31.01 -21.56
N PHE A 155 -10.40 30.46 -22.59
CA PHE A 155 -9.89 30.56 -23.95
C PHE A 155 -10.13 31.98 -24.49
N CYS A 156 -9.13 32.54 -25.15
CA CYS A 156 -9.14 33.89 -25.71
C CYS A 156 -8.70 33.85 -27.18
N ASN A 157 -8.82 34.99 -27.87
CA ASN A 157 -8.35 35.17 -29.26
C ASN A 157 -9.01 34.20 -30.26
N PHE A 158 -10.32 34.07 -30.18
CA PHE A 158 -11.08 33.24 -31.11
C PHE A 158 -10.93 33.75 -32.55
N LYS A 159 -10.67 32.82 -33.46
CA LYS A 159 -10.55 33.04 -34.91
C LYS A 159 -11.39 31.99 -35.63
N TYR A 160 -12.04 32.39 -36.71
CA TYR A 160 -12.77 31.45 -37.56
C TYR A 160 -11.94 31.18 -38.81
N ILE A 161 -11.73 29.90 -39.14
CA ILE A 161 -10.96 29.49 -40.31
C ILE A 161 -11.87 28.65 -41.20
N ASP A 162 -12.03 29.09 -42.45
CA ASP A 162 -12.69 28.31 -43.50
C ASP A 162 -11.78 28.20 -44.74
N LYS A 163 -12.33 27.65 -45.82
CA LYS A 163 -11.61 27.48 -47.10
C LYS A 163 -11.07 28.79 -47.69
N ASP A 164 -11.63 29.95 -47.32
CA ASP A 164 -11.22 31.26 -47.82
C ASP A 164 -10.21 31.95 -46.88
N GLY A 165 -9.83 31.30 -45.78
CA GLY A 165 -8.82 31.77 -44.83
C GLY A 165 -9.37 32.19 -43.47
N GLU A 166 -8.60 33.01 -42.76
CA GLU A 166 -8.91 33.46 -41.39
C GLU A 166 -9.87 34.66 -41.41
N LYS A 167 -10.94 34.59 -40.60
CA LYS A 167 -11.95 35.63 -40.43
C LYS A 167 -12.09 35.98 -38.95
N ASN A 168 -12.40 37.24 -38.67
CA ASN A 168 -12.68 37.72 -37.32
C ASN A 168 -13.87 36.96 -36.72
N PHE A 169 -13.69 36.44 -35.51
CA PHE A 169 -14.75 35.74 -34.79
C PHE A 169 -15.84 36.73 -34.34
N LYS A 170 -17.07 36.53 -34.81
CA LYS A 170 -18.22 37.36 -34.41
C LYS A 170 -19.08 36.69 -33.34
N SER A 171 -19.35 35.41 -33.49
CA SER A 171 -20.15 34.62 -32.53
C SER A 171 -19.90 33.13 -32.74
N PHE A 172 -20.19 32.33 -31.72
CA PHE A 172 -20.24 30.88 -31.88
C PHE A 172 -21.35 30.49 -32.87
N PRO A 173 -21.14 29.44 -33.69
CA PRO A 173 -22.19 28.91 -34.55
C PRO A 173 -23.36 28.39 -33.69
N LYS A 174 -24.56 28.32 -34.27
CA LYS A 174 -25.78 27.84 -33.59
C LYS A 174 -25.70 26.38 -33.11
N LYS A 175 -24.71 25.62 -33.58
CA LYS A 175 -24.46 24.25 -33.13
C LYS A 175 -23.86 24.26 -31.71
N PRO A 176 -24.12 23.22 -30.89
CA PRO A 176 -23.45 23.06 -29.61
C PRO A 176 -21.94 23.18 -29.78
N ILE A 177 -21.26 23.87 -28.86
CA ILE A 177 -19.79 24.05 -28.86
C ILE A 177 -19.09 22.70 -29.09
N ILE A 178 -19.60 21.63 -28.47
CA ILE A 178 -19.09 20.25 -28.53
C ILE A 178 -19.03 19.67 -29.96
N GLU A 179 -19.87 20.14 -30.89
CA GLU A 179 -19.96 19.63 -32.26
C GLU A 179 -19.08 20.39 -33.27
N ASN A 180 -18.26 21.34 -32.80
CA ASN A 180 -17.36 22.10 -33.65
C ASN A 180 -15.92 21.56 -33.58
N ASN A 181 -15.16 21.81 -34.64
CA ASN A 181 -13.73 21.54 -34.67
C ASN A 181 -12.96 22.71 -34.05
N PHE A 182 -12.05 22.43 -33.12
CA PHE A 182 -11.20 23.44 -32.49
C PHE A 182 -9.73 23.15 -32.72
N ILE A 183 -8.97 24.20 -33.03
CA ILE A 183 -7.51 24.20 -32.96
C ILE A 183 -7.14 25.10 -31.79
N ILE A 184 -6.50 24.54 -30.77
CA ILE A 184 -6.09 25.27 -29.57
C ILE A 184 -4.58 25.44 -29.62
N LYS A 185 -4.13 26.69 -29.73
CA LYS A 185 -2.71 27.05 -29.65
C LYS A 185 -2.35 27.42 -28.21
N GLY A 186 -1.50 26.63 -27.57
CA GLY A 186 -1.03 26.91 -26.21
C GLY A 186 -0.44 25.68 -25.53
N ASN A 187 -0.20 25.80 -24.23
CA ASN A 187 0.26 24.70 -23.40
C ASN A 187 -0.83 23.60 -23.31
N ASN A 188 -0.47 22.37 -23.62
CA ASN A 188 -1.38 21.22 -23.68
C ASN A 188 -2.01 20.90 -22.31
N LEU A 189 -1.27 20.97 -21.20
CA LEU A 189 -1.79 20.76 -19.85
C LEU A 189 -2.92 21.76 -19.53
N LEU A 190 -2.69 23.05 -19.80
CA LEU A 190 -3.70 24.08 -19.56
C LEU A 190 -4.94 23.91 -20.45
N ALA A 191 -4.73 23.55 -21.72
CA ALA A 191 -5.82 23.29 -22.66
C ALA A 191 -6.67 22.09 -22.20
N LEU A 192 -6.04 20.95 -21.93
CA LEU A 192 -6.72 19.72 -21.50
C LEU A 192 -7.44 19.91 -20.17
N HIS A 193 -6.81 20.56 -19.20
CA HIS A 193 -7.45 20.86 -17.91
C HIS A 193 -8.70 21.75 -18.06
N SER A 194 -8.66 22.70 -19.00
CA SER A 194 -9.82 23.56 -19.30
C SER A 194 -10.93 22.79 -20.02
N LEU A 195 -10.58 21.89 -20.94
CA LEU A 195 -11.54 21.07 -21.69
C LEU A 195 -12.19 19.97 -20.85
N GLU A 196 -11.49 19.46 -19.83
CA GLU A 196 -11.96 18.35 -19.00
C GLU A 196 -13.39 18.59 -18.48
N LYS A 197 -13.67 19.81 -17.99
CA LYS A 197 -14.99 20.17 -17.43
C LYS A 197 -16.16 19.94 -18.38
N VAL A 198 -15.94 20.06 -19.70
CA VAL A 198 -16.99 19.98 -20.72
C VAL A 198 -16.94 18.64 -21.47
N TYR A 199 -15.75 18.10 -21.70
CA TYR A 199 -15.50 16.95 -22.59
C TYR A 199 -15.18 15.63 -21.87
N LYS A 200 -15.14 15.61 -20.53
CA LYS A 200 -14.93 14.38 -19.75
C LYS A 200 -15.96 13.30 -20.13
N GLY A 201 -15.47 12.11 -20.46
CA GLY A 201 -16.27 10.97 -20.90
C GLY A 201 -16.87 11.09 -22.31
N LYS A 202 -16.56 12.15 -23.08
CA LYS A 202 -17.10 12.38 -24.43
C LYS A 202 -16.09 12.18 -25.56
N ILE A 203 -14.80 12.02 -25.23
CA ILE A 203 -13.73 11.82 -26.23
C ILE A 203 -13.70 10.35 -26.64
N LYS A 204 -13.91 10.08 -27.94
CA LYS A 204 -13.93 8.72 -28.50
C LYS A 204 -12.51 8.16 -28.75
N LEU A 205 -11.59 9.01 -29.20
CA LEU A 205 -10.23 8.64 -29.59
C LEU A 205 -9.28 9.79 -29.28
N ILE A 206 -8.10 9.45 -28.77
CA ILE A 206 -6.98 10.38 -28.60
C ILE A 206 -5.81 9.80 -29.38
N TYR A 207 -5.21 10.62 -30.25
CA TYR A 207 -3.96 10.31 -30.94
C TYR A 207 -2.92 11.34 -30.52
N ILE A 208 -1.79 10.89 -29.99
CA ILE A 208 -0.67 11.73 -29.57
C ILE A 208 0.63 11.08 -30.03
N ASP A 209 1.57 11.92 -30.46
CA ASP A 209 2.94 11.54 -30.84
C ASP A 209 3.90 12.42 -30.00
N PRO A 210 4.05 12.12 -28.70
CA PRO A 210 4.93 12.89 -27.83
C PRO A 210 6.41 12.55 -28.10
N PRO A 211 7.36 13.44 -27.77
CA PRO A 211 8.78 13.13 -27.89
C PRO A 211 9.17 11.93 -27.02
N TYR A 212 9.95 11.01 -27.58
CA TYR A 212 10.44 9.84 -26.86
C TYR A 212 11.67 10.14 -26.02
N ASN A 213 11.76 9.50 -24.86
CA ASN A 213 12.93 9.53 -23.98
C ASN A 213 13.81 8.30 -24.26
N THR A 214 14.31 8.19 -25.50
CA THR A 214 15.20 7.11 -25.97
C THR A 214 16.66 7.35 -25.61
#